data_AF-A0A970JIF9-F1
#
_entry.id   AF-A0A970JIF9-F1
#
_cell.length_a   1.000
_cell.length_b   1.000
_cell.length_c   1.000
_cell.angle_alpha   90.00
_cell.angle_beta   90.00
_cell.angle_gamma   90.00
#
_symmetry.space_group_name_H-M   'P 1'
#
loop_
_entity.id
_entity.type
_entity.pdbx_description
1 polymer ?
#
loop_
_entity_poly.entity_id
_entity_poly.type
_entity_poly.pdbx_seq_one_letter_code
_entity_poly.pdbx_strand_id
1 'polypeptide(L)'
;MKRRAGFWTPLLYVGPAVAFLIVYQLYPAIQTIVYSFLDRRSENFIGLENYRYVFTSATMVRAFKNNLLWVMFFTAGTVGFGLLLAILVDRVKYESLAKSVIFMPMAVSFVGAGVVWKFMYNY
;
A
#
# COMPACT_ATOMS: atom_id res chain seq x y z
N MET A 1 -31.31 -27.62 -11.14
CA MET A 1 -30.21 -28.61 -11.27
C MET A 1 -28.88 -27.85 -11.24
N LYS A 2 -28.19 -27.76 -10.07
CA LYS A 2 -26.92 -27.02 -9.95
C LYS A 2 -25.80 -27.86 -10.58
N ARG A 3 -25.40 -27.55 -11.81
CA ARG A 3 -24.21 -28.17 -12.43
C ARG A 3 -23.00 -27.82 -11.57
N ARG A 4 -22.44 -28.80 -10.85
CA ARG A 4 -21.14 -28.65 -10.19
C ARG A 4 -20.13 -28.36 -11.31
N ALA A 5 -19.58 -27.16 -11.32
CA ALA A 5 -18.44 -26.85 -12.18
C ALA A 5 -17.37 -27.91 -11.89
N GLY A 6 -16.90 -28.61 -12.93
CA GLY A 6 -15.79 -29.55 -12.77
C GLY A 6 -14.58 -28.81 -12.21
N PHE A 7 -13.74 -29.48 -11.42
CA PHE A 7 -12.56 -28.86 -10.78
C PHE A 7 -11.67 -28.04 -11.74
N TRP A 8 -11.67 -28.39 -13.02
CA TRP A 8 -10.90 -27.74 -14.08
C TRP A 8 -11.45 -26.40 -14.58
N THR A 9 -12.76 -26.14 -14.50
CA THR A 9 -13.32 -24.88 -15.02
C THR A 9 -12.88 -23.65 -14.21
N PRO A 10 -12.91 -23.65 -12.86
CA PRO A 10 -12.34 -22.54 -12.08
C PRO A 10 -10.85 -22.36 -12.31
N LEU A 11 -10.10 -23.45 -12.47
CA LEU A 11 -8.65 -23.41 -12.68
C LEU A 11 -8.27 -22.76 -14.02
N LEU A 12 -9.06 -22.95 -15.07
CA LEU A 12 -8.83 -22.28 -16.36
C LEU A 12 -9.08 -20.76 -16.31
N TYR A 13 -10.08 -20.30 -15.56
CA TYR A 13 -10.40 -18.87 -15.45
C TYR A 13 -9.52 -18.14 -14.42
N VAL A 14 -9.27 -18.75 -13.28
CA VAL A 14 -8.55 -18.13 -12.15
C VAL A 14 -7.07 -18.48 -12.16
N GLY A 15 -6.69 -19.62 -12.75
CA GLY A 15 -5.32 -20.13 -12.76
C GLY A 15 -4.30 -19.15 -13.34
N PRO A 16 -4.53 -18.51 -14.50
CA PRO A 16 -3.59 -17.52 -15.01
C PRO A 16 -3.37 -16.35 -14.04
N ALA A 17 -4.44 -15.79 -13.47
CA ALA A 17 -4.35 -14.69 -12.51
C ALA A 17 -3.58 -15.11 -11.24
N VAL A 18 -3.87 -16.29 -10.70
CA VAL A 18 -3.16 -16.83 -9.53
C VAL A 18 -1.70 -17.11 -9.86
N ALA A 19 -1.39 -17.64 -11.05
CA ALA A 19 -0.01 -17.84 -11.48
C ALA A 19 0.76 -16.51 -11.54
N PHE A 20 0.16 -15.45 -12.08
CA PHE A 20 0.76 -14.11 -12.06
C PHE A 20 0.99 -13.61 -10.63
N LEU A 21 0.01 -13.74 -9.74
CA LEU A 21 0.18 -13.37 -8.33
C LEU A 21 1.31 -14.16 -7.65
N ILE A 22 1.41 -15.46 -7.92
CA ILE A 22 2.46 -16.31 -7.34
C ILE A 22 3.84 -15.87 -7.84
N VAL A 23 4.01 -15.73 -9.15
CA VAL A 23 5.30 -15.45 -9.77
C VAL A 23 5.77 -14.02 -9.51
N TYR A 24 4.87 -13.03 -9.57
CA TYR A 24 5.25 -11.62 -9.48
C TYR A 24 5.09 -11.00 -8.10
N GLN A 25 4.27 -11.58 -7.21
CA GLN A 25 4.07 -11.03 -5.87
C GLN A 25 4.63 -11.96 -4.79
N LEU A 26 4.23 -13.23 -4.79
CA LEU A 26 4.57 -14.16 -3.70
C LEU A 26 6.04 -14.61 -3.75
N TYR A 27 6.54 -14.93 -4.94
CA TYR A 27 7.93 -15.33 -5.14
C TYR A 27 8.92 -14.26 -4.65
N PRO A 28 8.87 -12.99 -5.10
CA PRO A 28 9.79 -11.96 -4.60
C PRO A 28 9.57 -11.64 -3.11
N ALA A 29 8.35 -11.76 -2.59
CA ALA A 29 8.10 -11.60 -1.15
C ALA A 29 8.83 -12.68 -0.34
N ILE A 30 8.75 -13.95 -0.76
CA ILE A 30 9.48 -15.06 -0.12
C ILE A 30 10.99 -14.84 -0.26
N GLN A 31 11.48 -14.43 -1.43
CA GLN A 31 12.90 -14.09 -1.60
C GLN A 31 13.35 -13.01 -0.64
N THR A 32 12.54 -11.97 -0.43
CA THR A 32 12.86 -10.88 0.52
C THR A 32 12.96 -11.42 1.96
N ILE A 33 12.09 -12.37 2.34
CA ILE A 33 12.17 -13.03 3.64
C ILE A 33 13.48 -13.82 3.74
N VAL A 34 13.85 -14.61 2.74
CA VAL A 34 15.13 -15.36 2.75
C VAL A 34 16.32 -14.41 2.82
N TYR A 35 16.34 -13.34 2.02
CA TYR A 35 17.39 -12.32 2.00
C TYR A 35 17.51 -11.57 3.32
N SER A 36 16.44 -11.42 4.10
CA SER A 36 16.54 -10.78 5.42
C SER A 36 17.36 -11.58 6.46
N PHE A 37 17.64 -12.87 6.23
CA PHE A 37 18.56 -13.67 7.06
C PHE A 37 19.99 -13.73 6.51
N LEU A 38 20.23 -13.14 5.34
CA LEU A 38 21.53 -13.07 4.70
C LEU A 38 22.19 -11.71 4.95
N ASP A 39 23.50 -11.65 4.72
CA ASP A 39 24.28 -10.42 4.83
C ASP A 39 23.87 -9.38 3.76
N ARG A 40 24.48 -8.19 3.83
CA ARG A 40 24.19 -7.09 2.90
C ARG A 40 24.39 -7.45 1.43
N ARG A 41 25.25 -8.41 1.12
CA ARG A 41 25.51 -8.87 -0.26
C ARG A 41 24.69 -10.12 -0.64
N SER A 42 23.89 -10.64 0.30
CA SER A 42 23.15 -11.89 0.15
C SER A 42 24.06 -13.11 -0.09
N GLU A 43 25.30 -13.05 0.38
CA GLU A 43 26.31 -14.09 0.17
C GLU A 43 26.42 -15.04 1.37
N ASN A 44 26.29 -14.50 2.60
CA ASN A 44 26.48 -15.26 3.84
C ASN A 44 25.23 -15.25 4.71
N PHE A 45 24.90 -16.39 5.35
CA PHE A 45 23.79 -16.47 6.29
C PHE A 45 24.20 -15.91 7.66
N ILE A 46 23.55 -14.82 8.09
CA ILE A 46 23.83 -14.10 9.35
C ILE A 46 22.72 -14.30 10.40
N GLY A 47 21.74 -15.17 10.12
CA GLY A 47 20.64 -15.46 11.04
C GLY A 47 19.79 -14.23 11.34
N LEU A 48 19.66 -13.87 12.62
CA LEU A 48 18.76 -12.81 13.09
C LEU A 48 19.44 -11.45 13.32
N GLU A 49 20.68 -11.27 12.88
CA GLU A 49 21.45 -10.05 13.14
C GLU A 49 20.78 -8.80 12.55
N ASN A 50 20.24 -8.89 11.33
CA ASN A 50 19.48 -7.80 10.70
C ASN A 50 18.27 -7.37 11.53
N TYR A 51 17.55 -8.32 12.13
CA TYR A 51 16.40 -8.03 12.99
C TYR A 51 16.84 -7.36 14.29
N ARG A 52 17.95 -7.80 14.90
CA ARG A 52 18.51 -7.12 16.07
C ARG A 52 18.86 -5.67 15.74
N TYR A 53 19.56 -5.44 14.62
CA TYR A 53 19.91 -4.10 14.15
C TYR A 53 18.69 -3.20 13.98
N VAL A 54 17.60 -3.74 13.43
CA VAL A 54 16.35 -3.00 13.23
C VAL A 54 15.79 -2.43 14.53
N PHE A 55 15.87 -3.19 15.64
CA PHE A 55 15.33 -2.77 16.93
C PHE A 55 16.34 -2.06 17.83
N THR A 56 17.64 -2.15 17.57
CA THR A 56 18.68 -1.49 18.37
C THR A 56 19.18 -0.18 17.75
N SER A 57 19.11 -0.03 16.43
CA SER A 57 19.57 1.18 15.74
C SER A 57 18.65 2.37 16.02
N ALA A 58 19.19 3.43 16.61
CA ALA A 58 18.45 4.65 16.90
C ALA A 58 17.83 5.29 15.64
N THR A 59 18.46 5.12 14.48
CA THR A 59 17.91 5.61 13.20
C THR A 59 16.72 4.77 12.77
N MET A 60 16.82 3.44 12.87
CA MET A 60 15.73 2.55 12.45
C MET A 60 14.53 2.68 13.39
N VAL A 61 14.75 2.73 14.70
CA VAL A 61 13.67 2.93 15.69
C VAL A 61 12.96 4.28 15.48
N ARG A 62 13.71 5.36 15.18
CA ARG A 62 13.09 6.65 14.83
C ARG A 62 12.27 6.56 13.54
N ALA A 63 12.79 5.89 12.50
CA ALA A 63 12.06 5.68 11.27
C ALA A 63 10.77 4.87 11.49
N PHE A 64 10.81 3.81 12.31
CA PHE A 64 9.62 3.03 12.68
C PHE A 64 8.59 3.87 13.43
N LYS A 65 9.00 4.62 14.45
CA LYS A 65 8.10 5.50 15.20
C LYS A 65 7.45 6.54 14.29
N ASN A 66 8.24 7.19 13.44
CA ASN A 66 7.72 8.19 12.50
C ASN A 66 6.72 7.57 11.51
N ASN A 67 7.03 6.39 10.94
CA ASN A 67 6.11 5.69 10.05
C ASN A 67 4.82 5.28 10.77
N LEU A 68 4.91 4.78 12.00
CA LEU A 68 3.74 4.39 12.77
C LEU A 68 2.85 5.60 13.09
N LEU A 69 3.44 6.71 13.53
CA LEU A 69 2.71 7.96 13.74
C LEU A 69 2.07 8.44 12.43
N TRP A 70 2.83 8.41 11.34
CA TRP A 70 2.32 8.82 10.03
C TRP A 70 1.12 7.96 9.61
N VAL A 71 1.22 6.64 9.65
CA VAL A 71 0.11 5.73 9.33
C VAL A 71 -1.10 6.00 10.22
N MET A 72 -0.93 6.10 11.54
CA MET A 72 -2.08 6.29 12.43
C MET A 72 -2.76 7.64 12.21
N PHE A 73 -2.02 8.75 12.25
CA PHE A 73 -2.62 10.08 12.18
C PHE A 73 -3.06 10.45 10.76
N PHE A 74 -2.27 10.09 9.75
CA PHE A 74 -2.61 10.37 8.36
C PHE A 74 -3.82 9.54 7.90
N THR A 75 -3.85 8.23 8.19
CA THR A 75 -4.99 7.39 7.82
C THR A 75 -6.24 7.79 8.59
N ALA A 76 -6.17 7.97 9.92
CA ALA A 76 -7.33 8.41 10.69
C ALA A 76 -7.84 9.78 10.22
N GLY A 77 -6.94 10.72 9.94
CA GLY A 77 -7.28 12.03 9.40
C GLY A 77 -7.95 11.94 8.05
N THR A 78 -7.32 11.29 7.06
CA THR A 78 -7.87 11.19 5.69
C THR A 78 -9.19 10.43 5.63
N VAL A 79 -9.32 9.30 6.35
CA VAL A 79 -10.57 8.55 6.44
C VAL A 79 -11.65 9.37 7.16
N GLY A 80 -11.30 10.00 8.28
CA GLY A 80 -12.21 10.83 9.05
C GLY A 80 -12.73 12.02 8.24
N PHE A 81 -11.84 12.81 7.64
CA PHE A 81 -12.20 13.94 6.78
C PHE A 81 -13.00 13.48 5.55
N GLY A 82 -12.60 12.39 4.90
CA GLY A 82 -13.32 11.84 3.75
C GLY A 82 -14.75 11.42 4.11
N LEU A 83 -14.93 10.76 5.26
CA LEU A 83 -16.24 10.35 5.74
C LEU A 83 -17.10 11.56 6.15
N LEU A 84 -16.52 12.53 6.85
CA LEU A 84 -17.22 13.77 7.20
C LEU A 84 -17.75 14.47 5.94
N LEU A 85 -16.88 14.69 4.94
CA LEU A 85 -17.30 15.30 3.67
C LEU A 85 -18.37 14.47 2.95
N ALA A 86 -18.25 13.14 2.96
CA ALA A 86 -19.25 12.26 2.36
C ALA A 86 -20.63 12.40 3.02
N ILE A 87 -20.68 12.51 4.35
CA ILE A 87 -21.92 12.72 5.12
C ILE A 87 -22.49 14.12 4.87
N LEU A 88 -21.65 15.16 4.84
CA LEU A 88 -22.12 16.55 4.63
C LEU A 88 -22.72 16.76 3.24
N VAL A 89 -22.19 16.04 2.24
CA VAL A 89 -22.64 16.14 0.84
C VAL A 89 -23.83 15.19 0.57
N ASP A 90 -24.11 14.25 1.46
CA ASP A 90 -25.25 13.34 1.37
C ASP A 90 -26.56 14.16 1.32
N ARG A 91 -27.40 13.90 0.32
CA ARG A 91 -28.71 14.55 0.10
C ARG A 91 -28.68 15.99 -0.43
N VAL A 92 -27.54 16.48 -0.89
CA VAL A 92 -27.45 17.78 -1.58
C VAL A 92 -27.87 17.62 -3.04
N LYS A 93 -28.62 18.58 -3.60
CA LYS A 93 -29.10 18.51 -5.01
C LYS A 93 -27.96 18.34 -6.04
N TYR A 94 -26.75 18.79 -5.71
CA TYR A 94 -25.54 18.71 -6.54
C TYR A 94 -24.51 17.71 -6.00
N GLU A 95 -24.95 16.71 -5.23
CA GLU A 95 -24.12 15.65 -4.64
C GLU A 95 -23.13 15.03 -5.65
N SER A 96 -23.59 14.73 -6.87
CA SER A 96 -22.75 14.13 -7.91
C SER A 96 -21.58 15.03 -8.32
N LEU A 97 -21.78 16.35 -8.40
CA LEU A 97 -20.71 17.29 -8.75
C LEU A 97 -19.73 17.46 -7.59
N ALA A 98 -20.25 17.58 -6.37
CA ALA A 98 -19.43 17.71 -5.17
C ALA A 98 -18.52 16.49 -4.97
N LYS A 99 -19.06 15.27 -5.10
CA LYS A 99 -18.26 14.02 -5.05
C LYS A 99 -17.20 14.00 -6.15
N SER A 100 -17.53 14.37 -7.39
CA SER A 100 -16.56 14.40 -8.49
C SER A 100 -15.38 15.33 -8.21
N VAL A 101 -15.61 16.53 -7.67
CA VAL A 101 -14.53 17.47 -7.31
C VAL A 101 -13.66 16.92 -6.17
N ILE A 102 -14.28 16.33 -5.14
CA ILE A 102 -13.57 15.75 -4.00
C ILE A 102 -12.69 14.57 -4.45
N PHE A 103 -13.16 13.76 -5.40
CA PHE A 103 -12.44 12.59 -5.90
C PHE A 103 -11.50 12.88 -7.08
N MET A 104 -11.62 14.05 -7.73
CA MET A 104 -10.79 14.48 -8.86
C MET A 104 -9.27 14.33 -8.60
N PRO A 105 -8.72 14.67 -7.41
CA PRO A 105 -7.29 14.55 -7.15
C PRO A 105 -6.74 13.12 -7.28
N MET A 106 -7.58 12.08 -7.12
CA MET A 106 -7.13 10.69 -7.28
C MET A 106 -6.67 10.36 -8.70
N ALA A 107 -7.04 11.17 -9.69
CA ALA A 107 -6.55 11.03 -11.06
C ALA A 107 -5.11 11.55 -11.25
N VAL A 108 -4.60 12.34 -10.31
CA VAL A 108 -3.25 12.91 -10.38
C VAL A 108 -2.22 11.89 -9.92
N SER A 109 -1.14 11.72 -10.69
CA SER A 109 -0.03 10.84 -10.30
C SER A 109 0.70 11.37 -9.05
N PHE A 110 1.24 10.47 -8.22
CA PHE A 110 2.03 10.88 -7.05
C PHE A 110 3.26 11.72 -7.41
N VAL A 111 3.88 11.46 -8.57
CA VAL A 111 4.99 12.27 -9.08
C VAL A 111 4.54 13.70 -9.39
N GLY A 112 3.41 13.85 -10.10
CA GLY A 112 2.83 15.17 -10.40
C GLY A 112 2.41 15.92 -9.14
N ALA A 113 1.75 15.24 -8.21
CA ALA A 113 1.39 15.81 -6.91
C ALA A 113 2.64 16.31 -6.16
N GLY A 114 3.73 15.52 -6.14
CA GLY A 114 4.99 15.92 -5.52
C GLY A 114 5.61 17.18 -6.14
N VAL A 115 5.52 17.32 -7.46
CA VAL A 115 5.97 18.53 -8.17
C VAL A 115 5.12 19.75 -7.82
N VAL A 116 3.78 19.61 -7.74
CA VAL A 116 2.88 20.70 -7.33
C VAL A 116 3.22 21.18 -5.92
N TRP A 117 3.39 20.27 -4.97
CA TRP A 117 3.78 20.61 -3.60
C TRP A 117 5.17 21.27 -3.56
N LYS A 118 6.13 20.77 -4.37
CA LYS A 118 7.45 21.39 -4.48
C LYS A 118 7.36 22.83 -4.96
N PHE A 119 6.57 23.12 -6.00
CA PHE A 119 6.37 24.50 -6.48
C PHE A 119 5.66 25.39 -5.47
N MET A 120 4.73 24.86 -4.70
CA MET A 120 4.01 25.64 -3.70
C MET A 120 4.89 26.02 -2.50
N TYR A 121 5.86 25.17 -2.14
CA TYR A 121 6.74 25.39 -1.00
C TYR A 121 8.15 25.90 -1.35
N ASN A 122 8.57 25.79 -2.61
CA ASN A 122 9.74 26.54 -3.11
C ASN A 122 9.30 27.95 -3.45
N TYR A 123 9.71 28.90 -2.62
CA TYR A 123 9.83 30.30 -3.01
C TYR A 123 11.07 30.50 -3.88
#